data_AF-A0A5B0DKW8-F1
#
_entry.id   AF-A0A5B0DKW8-F1
#
_cell.length_a   1.000
_cell.length_b   1.000
_cell.length_c   1.000
_cell.angle_alpha   90.00
_cell.angle_beta   90.00
_cell.angle_gamma   90.00
#
_symmetry.space_group_name_H-M   'P 1'
#
loop_
_entity.id
_entity.type
_entity.pdbx_description
1 polymer ?
#
loop_
_entity_poly.entity_id
_entity_poly.type
_entity_poly.pdbx_seq_one_letter_code
_entity_poly.pdbx_strand_id
1 'polypeptide(L)'
;MFKSRMLDNVKLSRYIPPIWLAVLISIGFIQVGEILAFIGMIPIGIIIGTVLAMVNPTADRATVMEVFGHYNIFFQLGSFFFMALLVFLWVKFREKRPFSSLGFFKEGWLKELGKGFLIGSIQFSLIVALLLLTGSGRLELAELSLEPVLFILALIPFWILQGGTEELVTRGWLFPAVSAKSNILVGVLVSSTLFGAMHLLNAGVTVLSIVTIILDGIFACLLMIKYDNMWVLAGMHGAWNFVQGNVYGIQVSGQGATASVFNYTSQTSIDWLSGGAFGAEGSIFASIVLIGCIAYLYWSLKKENRLPQALMFKK
;
A
#
# COMPACT_ATOMS: atom_id res chain seq x y z
N MET A 1 18.25 -24.86 2.54
CA MET A 1 18.03 -23.57 3.20
C MET A 1 17.54 -22.60 2.14
N PHE A 2 16.37 -21.98 2.33
CA PHE A 2 15.83 -21.01 1.38
C PHE A 2 16.76 -19.82 1.21
N LYS A 3 17.06 -19.46 -0.05
CA LYS A 3 17.78 -18.23 -0.40
C LYS A 3 16.78 -17.28 -1.05
N SER A 4 16.50 -16.15 -0.40
CA SER A 4 15.69 -15.09 -1.00
C SER A 4 16.54 -14.38 -2.05
N ARG A 5 16.05 -14.34 -3.30
CA ARG A 5 16.73 -13.65 -4.39
C ARG A 5 16.83 -12.17 -4.09
N MET A 6 15.78 -11.55 -3.56
CA MET A 6 15.81 -10.13 -3.26
C MET A 6 16.84 -9.78 -2.16
N LEU A 7 16.86 -10.54 -1.05
CA LEU A 7 17.82 -10.31 0.04
C LEU A 7 19.27 -10.57 -0.39
N ASP A 8 19.49 -11.43 -1.37
CA ASP A 8 20.82 -11.62 -1.97
C ASP A 8 21.14 -10.54 -3.01
N ASN A 9 20.15 -10.11 -3.80
CA ASN A 9 20.34 -9.16 -4.90
C ASN A 9 20.72 -7.75 -4.41
N VAL A 10 20.41 -7.38 -3.16
CA VAL A 10 20.88 -6.10 -2.60
C VAL A 10 22.41 -6.03 -2.55
N LYS A 11 23.10 -7.17 -2.46
CA LYS A 11 24.58 -7.26 -2.47
C LYS A 11 25.20 -6.91 -3.81
N LEU A 12 24.39 -6.85 -4.88
CA LEU A 12 24.83 -6.34 -6.19
C LEU A 12 24.97 -4.80 -6.19
N SER A 13 24.46 -4.12 -5.17
CA SER A 13 24.56 -2.67 -5.06
C SER A 13 26.01 -2.22 -4.86
N ARG A 14 26.41 -1.18 -5.59
CA ARG A 14 27.68 -0.47 -5.35
C ARG A 14 27.67 0.35 -4.05
N TYR A 15 26.49 0.66 -3.53
CA TYR A 15 26.34 1.46 -2.32
C TYR A 15 25.14 1.00 -1.51
N ILE A 16 25.41 0.49 -0.30
CA ILE A 16 24.37 0.20 0.69
C ILE A 16 24.57 1.20 1.84
N PRO A 17 23.64 2.15 2.05
CA PRO A 17 23.77 3.17 3.09
C PRO A 17 23.77 2.55 4.50
N PRO A 18 24.32 3.23 5.53
CA PRO A 18 24.08 2.87 6.91
C PRO A 18 22.59 3.01 7.26
N ILE A 19 22.12 2.28 8.28
CA ILE A 19 20.69 2.13 8.59
C ILE A 19 19.97 3.47 8.79
N TRP A 20 20.55 4.39 9.57
CA TRP A 20 19.96 5.71 9.82
C TRP A 20 19.76 6.51 8.51
N LEU A 21 20.75 6.44 7.61
CA LEU A 21 20.68 7.12 6.32
C LEU A 21 19.70 6.43 5.38
N ALA A 22 19.58 5.10 5.45
CA ALA A 22 18.57 4.38 4.68
C ALA A 22 17.15 4.87 5.03
N VAL A 23 16.85 5.03 6.33
CA VAL A 23 15.57 5.59 6.79
C VAL A 23 15.36 7.01 6.27
N LEU A 24 16.38 7.89 6.36
CA LEU A 24 16.28 9.26 5.84
C LEU A 24 16.10 9.30 4.32
N ILE A 25 16.75 8.41 3.57
CA ILE A 25 16.57 8.29 2.12
C ILE A 25 15.16 7.82 1.79
N SER A 26 14.59 6.85 2.53
CA SER A 26 13.20 6.44 2.36
C SER A 26 12.23 7.60 2.57
N ILE A 27 12.41 8.38 3.65
CA ILE A 27 11.63 9.61 3.89
C ILE A 27 11.82 10.60 2.73
N GLY A 28 13.05 10.76 2.26
CA GLY A 28 13.37 11.60 1.11
C GLY A 28 12.67 11.14 -0.18
N PHE A 29 12.55 9.83 -0.44
CA PHE A 29 11.83 9.33 -1.61
C PHE A 29 10.36 9.75 -1.63
N ILE A 30 9.74 9.79 -0.45
CA ILE A 30 8.33 10.16 -0.29
C ILE A 30 8.19 11.67 -0.45
N GLN A 31 8.89 12.45 0.37
CA GLN A 31 8.76 13.90 0.41
C GLN A 31 9.17 14.56 -0.91
N VAL A 32 10.28 14.12 -1.51
CA VAL A 32 10.71 14.63 -2.82
C VAL A 32 9.78 14.11 -3.92
N GLY A 33 9.31 12.88 -3.82
CA GLY A 33 8.34 12.32 -4.77
C GLY A 33 7.01 13.09 -4.78
N GLU A 34 6.51 13.51 -3.62
CA GLU A 34 5.32 14.36 -3.48
C GLU A 34 5.53 15.75 -4.12
N ILE A 35 6.70 16.37 -3.89
CA ILE A 35 7.05 17.65 -4.54
C ILE A 35 7.12 17.49 -6.06
N LEU A 36 7.77 16.42 -6.54
CA LEU A 36 7.86 16.13 -7.97
C LEU A 36 6.49 15.85 -8.57
N ALA A 37 5.61 15.16 -7.84
CA ALA A 37 4.24 14.97 -8.26
C ALA A 37 3.49 16.29 -8.36
N PHE A 38 3.56 17.14 -7.34
CA PHE A 38 2.93 18.47 -7.39
C PHE A 38 3.37 19.25 -8.64
N ILE A 39 4.67 19.32 -8.91
CA ILE A 39 5.21 20.00 -10.10
C ILE A 39 4.76 19.29 -11.39
N GLY A 40 4.84 17.97 -11.44
CA GLY A 40 4.50 17.16 -12.61
C GLY A 40 3.00 17.16 -12.96
N MET A 41 2.14 17.40 -11.96
CA MET A 41 0.69 17.49 -12.16
C MET A 41 0.25 18.86 -12.70
N ILE A 42 1.05 19.93 -12.56
CA ILE A 42 0.70 21.27 -13.08
C ILE A 42 0.48 21.26 -14.60
N PRO A 43 1.40 20.76 -15.45
CA PRO A 43 1.17 20.68 -16.89
C PRO A 43 -0.04 19.83 -17.25
N ILE A 44 -0.28 18.73 -16.54
CA ILE A 44 -1.43 17.85 -16.76
C ILE A 44 -2.74 18.61 -16.49
N GLY A 45 -2.80 19.35 -15.38
CA GLY A 45 -3.93 20.22 -15.06
C GLY A 45 -4.18 21.29 -16.12
N ILE A 46 -3.13 21.93 -16.64
CA ILE A 46 -3.25 22.92 -17.72
C ILE A 46 -3.81 22.28 -19.00
N ILE A 47 -3.30 21.11 -19.38
CA ILE A 47 -3.77 20.37 -20.56
C ILE A 47 -5.24 20.02 -20.41
N ILE A 48 -5.64 19.45 -19.27
CA ILE A 48 -7.03 19.06 -19.01
C ILE A 48 -7.94 20.29 -19.03
N GLY A 49 -7.55 21.37 -18.35
CA GLY A 49 -8.31 22.63 -18.35
C GLY A 49 -8.46 23.22 -19.76
N THR A 50 -7.41 23.15 -20.58
CA THR A 50 -7.44 23.61 -21.98
C THR A 50 -8.38 22.74 -22.82
N VAL A 51 -8.30 21.42 -22.70
CA VAL A 51 -9.17 20.48 -23.41
C VAL A 51 -10.64 20.67 -23.00
N LEU A 52 -10.90 20.85 -21.70
CA LEU A 52 -12.26 21.13 -21.20
C LEU A 52 -12.80 22.44 -21.78
N ALA A 53 -11.99 23.50 -21.84
CA ALA A 53 -12.38 24.77 -22.45
C ALA A 53 -12.65 24.65 -23.97
N MET A 54 -11.99 23.72 -24.67
CA MET A 54 -12.25 23.44 -26.08
C MET A 54 -13.55 22.65 -26.28
N VAL A 55 -13.82 21.66 -25.43
CA VAL A 55 -14.99 20.77 -25.54
C VAL A 55 -16.26 21.43 -25.01
N ASN A 56 -16.14 22.26 -23.98
CA ASN A 56 -17.24 23.03 -23.40
C ASN A 56 -16.81 24.50 -23.22
N PRO A 57 -16.88 25.33 -24.28
CA PRO A 57 -16.45 26.73 -24.24
C PRO A 57 -17.24 27.62 -23.27
N THR A 58 -18.43 27.16 -22.85
CA THR A 58 -19.27 27.82 -21.87
C THR A 58 -19.04 27.34 -20.44
N ALA A 59 -18.14 26.38 -20.22
CA ALA A 59 -17.81 25.89 -18.89
C ALA A 59 -17.24 27.04 -18.05
N ASP A 60 -17.89 27.31 -16.93
CA ASP A 60 -17.39 28.28 -15.97
C ASP A 60 -16.32 27.62 -15.07
N ARG A 61 -15.74 28.43 -14.18
CA ARG A 61 -14.73 27.95 -13.23
C ARG A 61 -15.30 26.85 -12.31
N ALA A 62 -16.59 26.88 -11.99
CA ALA A 62 -17.20 25.90 -11.08
C ALA A 62 -17.29 24.53 -11.75
N THR A 63 -17.75 24.44 -13.01
CA THR A 63 -17.77 23.20 -13.79
C THR A 63 -16.37 22.59 -13.91
N VAL A 64 -15.35 23.40 -14.16
CA VAL A 64 -13.97 22.92 -14.24
C VAL A 64 -13.52 22.33 -12.90
N MET A 65 -13.77 23.03 -11.79
CA MET A 65 -13.40 22.54 -10.46
C MET A 65 -14.17 21.26 -10.07
N GLU A 66 -15.41 21.12 -10.50
CA GLU A 66 -16.21 19.91 -10.30
C GLU A 66 -15.59 18.70 -11.01
N VAL A 67 -15.17 18.85 -12.27
CA VAL A 67 -14.48 17.78 -13.02
C VAL A 67 -13.17 17.40 -12.34
N PHE A 68 -12.36 18.38 -11.93
CA PHE A 68 -11.13 18.10 -11.19
C PHE A 68 -11.41 17.40 -9.86
N GLY A 69 -12.44 17.81 -9.13
CA GLY A 69 -12.87 17.18 -7.88
C GLY A 69 -13.30 15.73 -8.09
N HIS A 70 -14.09 15.46 -9.13
CA HIS A 70 -14.58 14.12 -9.47
C HIS A 70 -13.44 13.14 -9.76
N TYR A 71 -12.41 13.56 -10.52
CA TYR A 71 -11.26 12.72 -10.87
C TYR A 71 -10.05 12.87 -9.92
N ASN A 72 -10.18 13.62 -8.82
CA ASN A 72 -9.07 13.92 -7.92
C ASN A 72 -8.34 12.66 -7.41
N ILE A 73 -9.10 11.59 -7.10
CA ILE A 73 -8.53 10.32 -6.65
C ILE A 73 -7.55 9.71 -7.66
N PHE A 74 -7.80 9.83 -8.98
CA PHE A 74 -6.86 9.34 -9.99
C PHE A 74 -5.55 10.10 -9.97
N PHE A 75 -5.60 11.42 -9.77
CA PHE A 75 -4.41 12.25 -9.65
C PHE A 75 -3.63 11.94 -8.38
N GLN A 76 -4.34 11.77 -7.25
CA GLN A 76 -3.74 11.41 -5.97
C GLN A 76 -3.04 10.06 -6.05
N LEU A 77 -3.70 9.00 -6.52
CA LEU A 77 -3.08 7.68 -6.64
C LEU A 77 -2.01 7.65 -7.73
N GLY A 78 -2.23 8.36 -8.85
CA GLY A 78 -1.28 8.48 -9.95
C GLY A 78 0.03 9.17 -9.54
N SER A 79 -0.02 10.07 -8.56
CA SER A 79 1.15 10.79 -8.03
C SER A 79 2.25 9.87 -7.50
N PHE A 80 1.90 8.67 -7.04
CA PHE A 80 2.87 7.68 -6.55
C PHE A 80 3.83 7.21 -7.66
N PHE A 81 3.50 7.40 -8.94
CA PHE A 81 4.44 7.21 -10.05
C PHE A 81 5.74 7.98 -9.84
N PHE A 82 5.68 9.22 -9.36
CA PHE A 82 6.87 10.07 -9.18
C PHE A 82 7.77 9.55 -8.05
N MET A 83 7.19 9.03 -6.97
CA MET A 83 7.94 8.36 -5.91
C MET A 83 8.61 7.08 -6.43
N ALA A 84 7.88 6.24 -7.17
CA ALA A 84 8.43 5.01 -7.77
C ALA A 84 9.56 5.32 -8.76
N LEU A 85 9.39 6.38 -9.56
CA LEU A 85 10.42 6.86 -10.49
C LEU A 85 11.67 7.30 -9.73
N LEU A 86 11.53 8.01 -8.61
CA LEU A 86 12.67 8.45 -7.80
C LEU A 86 13.46 7.26 -7.23
N VAL A 87 12.78 6.22 -6.72
CA VAL A 87 13.42 4.96 -6.30
C VAL A 87 14.13 4.31 -7.49
N PHE A 88 13.48 4.24 -8.65
CA PHE A 88 14.08 3.68 -9.87
C PHE A 88 15.36 4.42 -10.27
N LEU A 89 15.34 5.76 -10.30
CA LEU A 89 16.48 6.60 -10.65
C LEU A 89 17.62 6.41 -9.64
N TRP A 90 17.31 6.37 -8.35
CA TRP A 90 18.29 6.08 -7.31
C TRP A 90 18.97 4.71 -7.52
N VAL A 91 18.17 3.65 -7.68
CA VAL A 91 18.69 2.29 -7.85
C VAL A 91 19.53 2.17 -9.12
N LYS A 92 19.08 2.80 -10.22
CA LYS A 92 19.78 2.79 -11.51
C LYS A 92 21.11 3.54 -11.46
N PHE A 93 21.12 4.77 -10.93
CA PHE A 93 22.27 5.66 -11.05
C PHE A 93 23.21 5.62 -9.84
N ARG A 94 22.66 5.48 -8.62
CA ARG A 94 23.45 5.45 -7.38
C ARG A 94 23.89 4.04 -7.01
N GLU A 95 22.97 3.10 -6.98
CA GLU A 95 23.25 1.71 -6.59
C GLU A 95 23.81 0.86 -7.73
N LYS A 96 23.51 1.24 -8.98
CA LYS A 96 23.96 0.59 -10.22
C LYS A 96 23.67 -0.92 -10.24
N ARG A 97 22.50 -1.32 -9.75
CA ARG A 97 21.98 -2.70 -9.80
C ARG A 97 20.71 -2.78 -10.66
N PRO A 98 20.41 -3.94 -11.28
CA PRO A 98 19.23 -4.07 -12.14
C PRO A 98 17.94 -3.87 -11.34
N PHE A 99 16.90 -3.27 -11.92
CA PHE A 99 15.63 -3.02 -11.22
C PHE A 99 14.95 -4.30 -10.70
N SER A 100 15.12 -5.43 -11.39
CA SER A 100 14.64 -6.75 -10.95
C SER A 100 15.20 -7.16 -9.58
N SER A 101 16.32 -6.57 -9.13
CA SER A 101 16.86 -6.77 -7.77
C SER A 101 15.95 -6.26 -6.66
N LEU A 102 14.98 -5.39 -6.96
CA LEU A 102 13.95 -4.96 -6.02
C LEU A 102 12.82 -5.99 -5.87
N GLY A 103 12.84 -7.09 -6.64
CA GLY A 103 11.84 -8.16 -6.56
C GLY A 103 10.79 -8.15 -7.67
N PHE A 104 10.89 -7.26 -8.66
CA PHE A 104 10.05 -7.26 -9.86
C PHE A 104 10.59 -8.22 -10.91
N PHE A 105 10.10 -9.47 -10.89
CA PHE A 105 10.46 -10.50 -11.86
C PHE A 105 9.44 -10.55 -13.00
N LYS A 106 9.91 -10.69 -14.25
CA LYS A 106 9.03 -10.66 -15.44
C LYS A 106 8.21 -11.94 -15.61
N GLU A 107 8.77 -13.08 -15.24
CA GLU A 107 8.13 -14.38 -15.47
C GLU A 107 6.92 -14.54 -14.53
N GLY A 108 5.75 -14.84 -15.11
CA GLY A 108 4.52 -15.10 -14.35
C GLY A 108 3.99 -13.91 -13.55
N TRP A 109 4.40 -12.68 -13.86
CA TRP A 109 4.09 -11.50 -13.02
C TRP A 109 2.59 -11.28 -12.79
N LEU A 110 1.73 -11.48 -13.80
CA LEU A 110 0.27 -11.36 -13.66
C LEU A 110 -0.31 -12.38 -12.68
N LYS A 111 0.23 -13.60 -12.66
CA LYS A 111 -0.21 -14.66 -11.73
C LYS A 111 0.18 -14.30 -10.29
N GLU A 112 1.37 -13.76 -10.09
CA GLU A 112 1.85 -13.33 -8.78
C GLU A 112 1.10 -12.08 -8.29
N LEU A 113 0.83 -11.12 -9.19
CA LEU A 113 -0.04 -9.99 -8.92
C LEU A 113 -1.44 -10.43 -8.51
N GLY A 114 -2.08 -11.32 -9.28
CA GLY A 114 -3.41 -11.84 -8.98
C GLY A 114 -3.47 -12.63 -7.67
N LYS A 115 -2.40 -13.37 -7.34
CA LYS A 115 -2.26 -14.04 -6.04
C LYS A 115 -2.21 -13.03 -4.90
N GLY A 116 -1.39 -11.99 -5.04
CA GLY A 116 -1.35 -10.87 -4.11
C GLY A 116 -2.74 -10.25 -3.93
N PHE A 117 -3.38 -9.93 -5.04
CA PHE A 117 -4.71 -9.32 -5.07
C PHE A 117 -5.74 -10.16 -4.30
N LEU A 118 -5.77 -11.47 -4.54
CA LEU A 118 -6.64 -12.39 -3.81
C LEU A 118 -6.34 -12.39 -2.30
N ILE A 119 -5.07 -12.37 -1.89
CA ILE A 119 -4.68 -12.32 -0.48
C ILE A 119 -5.21 -11.04 0.17
N GLY A 120 -4.95 -9.87 -0.43
CA GLY A 120 -5.40 -8.58 0.10
C GLY A 120 -6.93 -8.47 0.16
N SER A 121 -7.63 -8.92 -0.90
CA SER A 121 -9.10 -8.95 -0.91
C SER A 121 -9.66 -9.82 0.21
N ILE A 122 -9.13 -11.04 0.41
CA ILE A 122 -9.59 -11.93 1.47
C ILE A 122 -9.32 -11.31 2.85
N GLN A 123 -8.13 -10.75 3.07
CA GLN A 123 -7.79 -10.13 4.36
C GLN A 123 -8.76 -9.02 4.71
N PHE A 124 -9.02 -8.10 3.78
CA PHE A 124 -9.91 -6.98 4.07
C PHE A 124 -11.37 -7.42 4.24
N SER A 125 -11.84 -8.33 3.39
CA SER A 125 -13.18 -8.89 3.51
C SER A 125 -13.39 -9.63 4.84
N LEU A 126 -12.37 -10.27 5.42
CA LEU A 126 -12.46 -10.85 6.76
C LEU A 126 -12.65 -9.79 7.86
N ILE A 127 -12.00 -8.63 7.75
CA ILE A 127 -12.19 -7.51 8.68
C ILE A 127 -13.64 -7.03 8.62
N VAL A 128 -14.15 -6.79 7.41
CA VAL A 128 -15.53 -6.35 7.20
C VAL A 128 -16.53 -7.41 7.67
N ALA A 129 -16.27 -8.69 7.43
CA ALA A 129 -17.11 -9.77 7.95
C ALA A 129 -17.20 -9.74 9.49
N LEU A 130 -16.10 -9.51 10.21
CA LEU A 130 -16.11 -9.37 11.67
C LEU A 130 -16.88 -8.14 12.13
N LEU A 131 -16.73 -7.00 11.42
CA LEU A 131 -17.51 -5.79 11.70
C LEU A 131 -19.02 -6.04 11.54
N LEU A 132 -19.44 -6.78 10.53
CA LEU A 132 -20.84 -7.12 10.29
C LEU A 132 -21.37 -8.13 11.31
N LEU A 133 -20.61 -9.20 11.59
CA LEU A 133 -21.00 -10.26 12.53
C LEU A 133 -21.16 -9.75 13.97
N THR A 134 -20.36 -8.75 14.35
CA THR A 134 -20.47 -8.10 15.67
C THR A 134 -21.52 -7.00 15.74
N GLY A 135 -22.18 -6.68 14.61
CA GLY A 135 -23.12 -5.56 14.52
C GLY A 135 -22.45 -4.18 14.60
N SER A 136 -21.12 -4.10 14.46
CA SER A 136 -20.34 -2.86 14.50
C SER A 136 -20.40 -2.07 13.18
N GLY A 137 -20.82 -2.72 12.10
CA GLY A 137 -20.99 -2.10 10.78
C GLY A 137 -22.23 -2.61 10.05
N ARG A 138 -22.63 -1.88 9.02
CA ARG A 138 -23.71 -2.23 8.09
C ARG A 138 -23.26 -1.93 6.66
N LEU A 139 -23.63 -2.78 5.72
CA LEU A 139 -23.44 -2.54 4.29
C LEU A 139 -24.80 -2.37 3.61
N GLU A 140 -24.87 -1.40 2.73
CA GLU A 140 -25.98 -1.23 1.79
C GLU A 140 -25.40 -1.19 0.37
N LEU A 141 -26.12 -1.75 -0.60
CA LEU A 141 -25.71 -1.63 -2.00
C LEU A 141 -25.83 -0.17 -2.43
N ALA A 142 -24.78 0.35 -3.05
CA ALA A 142 -24.85 1.67 -3.67
C ALA A 142 -25.73 1.62 -4.93
N GLU A 143 -26.19 2.78 -5.39
CA GLU A 143 -26.85 2.89 -6.70
C GLU A 143 -25.80 2.69 -7.80
N LEU A 144 -25.77 1.48 -8.37
CA LEU A 144 -24.81 1.10 -9.40
C LEU A 144 -25.38 1.31 -10.79
N SER A 145 -24.99 2.41 -11.43
CA SER A 145 -25.09 2.58 -12.88
C SER A 145 -23.77 2.19 -13.57
N LEU A 146 -23.75 2.16 -14.90
CA LEU A 146 -22.56 1.74 -15.67
C LEU A 146 -21.34 2.63 -15.37
N GLU A 147 -21.54 3.92 -15.21
CA GLU A 147 -20.46 4.90 -15.01
C GLU A 147 -19.70 4.69 -13.68
N PRO A 148 -20.34 4.64 -12.49
CA PRO A 148 -19.66 4.30 -11.23
C PRO A 148 -18.95 2.95 -11.28
N VAL A 149 -19.52 1.95 -11.95
CA VAL A 149 -18.86 0.63 -12.12
C VAL A 149 -17.58 0.77 -12.93
N LEU A 150 -17.61 1.47 -14.05
CA LEU A 150 -16.41 1.72 -14.87
C LEU A 150 -15.37 2.56 -14.10
N PHE A 151 -15.82 3.56 -13.34
CA PHE A 151 -14.95 4.39 -12.50
C PHE A 151 -14.23 3.55 -11.43
N ILE A 152 -14.97 2.70 -10.71
CA ILE A 152 -14.42 1.78 -9.72
C ILE A 152 -13.39 0.83 -10.37
N LEU A 153 -13.73 0.21 -11.49
CA LEU A 153 -12.79 -0.70 -12.19
C LEU A 153 -11.54 0.02 -12.67
N ALA A 154 -11.65 1.27 -13.11
CA ALA A 154 -10.52 2.07 -13.55
C ALA A 154 -9.54 2.41 -12.41
N LEU A 155 -9.96 2.38 -11.15
CA LEU A 155 -9.10 2.65 -9.99
C LEU A 155 -8.17 1.48 -9.62
N ILE A 156 -8.46 0.25 -10.04
CA ILE A 156 -7.65 -0.94 -9.72
C ILE A 156 -6.15 -0.73 -10.01
N PRO A 157 -5.72 -0.35 -11.24
CA PRO A 157 -4.30 -0.14 -11.52
C PRO A 157 -3.69 1.00 -10.70
N PHE A 158 -4.47 2.01 -10.32
CA PHE A 158 -4.01 3.14 -9.52
C PHE A 158 -3.79 2.76 -8.06
N TRP A 159 -4.65 1.93 -7.48
CA TRP A 159 -4.41 1.36 -6.15
C TRP A 159 -3.22 0.42 -6.12
N ILE A 160 -3.03 -0.40 -7.16
CA ILE A 160 -1.84 -1.24 -7.31
C ILE A 160 -0.57 -0.37 -7.41
N LEU A 161 -0.63 0.76 -8.13
CA LEU A 161 0.47 1.71 -8.20
C LEU A 161 0.77 2.32 -6.82
N GLN A 162 -0.25 2.82 -6.12
CA GLN A 162 -0.07 3.45 -4.80
C GLN A 162 0.48 2.46 -3.77
N GLY A 163 -0.25 1.38 -3.49
CA GLY A 163 0.19 0.36 -2.52
C GLY A 163 1.49 -0.31 -2.93
N GLY A 164 1.67 -0.60 -4.23
CA GLY A 164 2.91 -1.15 -4.76
C GLY A 164 4.12 -0.23 -4.61
N THR A 165 3.93 1.09 -4.64
CA THR A 165 5.01 2.06 -4.45
C THR A 165 5.40 2.18 -2.98
N GLU A 166 4.45 2.16 -2.06
CA GLU A 166 4.74 2.13 -0.62
C GLU A 166 5.52 0.86 -0.26
N GLU A 167 5.09 -0.29 -0.78
CA GLU A 167 5.81 -1.55 -0.64
C GLU A 167 7.19 -1.51 -1.33
N LEU A 168 7.33 -0.83 -2.46
CA LEU A 168 8.62 -0.68 -3.14
C LEU A 168 9.63 0.07 -2.27
N VAL A 169 9.23 1.18 -1.64
CA VAL A 169 10.10 1.96 -0.75
C VAL A 169 10.46 1.15 0.49
N THR A 170 9.47 0.52 1.12
CA THR A 170 9.62 -0.11 2.43
C THR A 170 10.15 -1.55 2.34
N ARG A 171 9.52 -2.42 1.55
CA ARG A 171 9.86 -3.85 1.44
C ARG A 171 10.82 -4.15 0.30
N GLY A 172 10.70 -3.44 -0.83
CA GLY A 172 11.58 -3.63 -1.99
C GLY A 172 12.98 -3.01 -1.83
N TRP A 173 13.06 -1.87 -1.15
CA TRP A 173 14.31 -1.11 -0.99
C TRP A 173 14.85 -1.10 0.44
N LEU A 174 14.08 -0.59 1.41
CA LEU A 174 14.56 -0.38 2.79
C LEU A 174 14.82 -1.69 3.52
N PHE A 175 13.89 -2.63 3.49
CA PHE A 175 14.00 -3.91 4.18
C PHE A 175 15.27 -4.70 3.80
N PRO A 176 15.61 -4.91 2.51
CA PRO A 176 16.87 -5.55 2.11
C PRO A 176 18.11 -4.75 2.52
N ALA A 177 18.08 -3.41 2.35
CA ALA A 177 19.22 -2.56 2.66
C ALA A 177 19.58 -2.62 4.16
N VAL A 178 18.58 -2.53 5.04
CA VAL A 178 18.77 -2.67 6.50
C VAL A 178 19.21 -4.08 6.87
N SER A 179 18.57 -5.10 6.29
CA SER A 179 18.90 -6.50 6.55
C SER A 179 20.35 -6.83 6.18
N ALA A 180 20.86 -6.27 5.09
CA ALA A 180 22.24 -6.47 4.64
C ALA A 180 23.29 -5.80 5.55
N LYS A 181 22.92 -4.76 6.29
CA LYS A 181 23.79 -4.06 7.25
C LYS A 181 23.69 -4.57 8.68
N SER A 182 22.69 -5.41 8.96
CA SER A 182 22.42 -5.91 10.31
C SER A 182 21.95 -7.37 10.25
N ASN A 183 20.65 -7.59 10.42
CA ASN A 183 20.00 -8.88 10.26
C ASN A 183 18.53 -8.69 9.84
N ILE A 184 17.89 -9.78 9.44
CA ILE A 184 16.52 -9.76 8.93
C ILE A 184 15.52 -9.25 9.99
N LEU A 185 15.72 -9.54 11.28
CA LEU A 185 14.83 -9.05 12.34
C LEU A 185 14.84 -7.52 12.41
N VAL A 186 16.03 -6.90 12.40
CA VAL A 186 16.17 -5.45 12.37
C VAL A 186 15.56 -4.87 11.10
N GLY A 187 15.75 -5.53 9.95
CA GLY A 187 15.09 -5.17 8.70
C GLY A 187 13.56 -5.13 8.81
N VAL A 188 12.96 -6.18 9.35
CA VAL A 188 11.50 -6.26 9.57
C VAL A 188 11.04 -5.12 10.47
N LEU A 189 11.69 -4.92 11.62
CA LEU A 189 11.29 -3.90 12.59
C LEU A 189 11.41 -2.49 12.04
N VAL A 190 12.53 -2.14 11.40
CA VAL A 190 12.76 -0.80 10.85
C VAL A 190 11.79 -0.51 9.70
N SER A 191 11.63 -1.47 8.77
CA SER A 191 10.71 -1.30 7.64
C SER A 191 9.25 -1.12 8.11
N SER A 192 8.80 -1.97 9.04
CA SER A 192 7.42 -1.96 9.54
C SER A 192 7.13 -0.71 10.38
N THR A 193 8.09 -0.30 11.22
CA THR A 193 7.94 0.90 12.04
C THR A 193 7.94 2.16 11.18
N LEU A 194 8.80 2.24 10.16
CA LEU A 194 8.74 3.36 9.22
C LEU A 194 7.39 3.39 8.51
N PHE A 195 6.85 2.24 8.08
CA PHE A 195 5.54 2.16 7.45
C PHE A 195 4.44 2.74 8.34
N GLY A 196 4.39 2.38 9.63
CA GLY A 196 3.50 3.03 10.59
C GLY A 196 3.78 4.53 10.76
N ALA A 197 5.04 4.93 10.87
CA ALA A 197 5.42 6.32 11.07
C ALA A 197 4.98 7.25 9.91
N MET A 198 4.97 6.75 8.67
CA MET A 198 4.50 7.50 7.51
C MET A 198 3.02 7.87 7.59
N HIS A 199 2.24 7.17 8.41
CA HIS A 199 0.80 7.40 8.57
C HIS A 199 0.47 8.33 9.74
N LEU A 200 1.44 8.79 10.53
CA LEU A 200 1.20 9.58 11.76
C LEU A 200 0.45 10.90 11.53
N LEU A 201 0.53 11.45 10.31
CA LEU A 201 -0.10 12.73 9.94
C LEU A 201 -1.42 12.55 9.18
N ASN A 202 -1.88 11.31 9.01
CA ASN A 202 -3.15 11.05 8.33
C ASN A 202 -4.34 11.47 9.20
N ALA A 203 -5.46 11.77 8.55
CA ALA A 203 -6.69 12.08 9.25
C ALA A 203 -7.19 10.84 10.04
N GLY A 204 -7.71 11.08 11.26
CA GLY A 204 -8.29 10.03 12.08
C GLY A 204 -7.30 9.05 12.74
N VAL A 205 -5.99 9.32 12.68
CA VAL A 205 -4.97 8.46 13.30
C VAL A 205 -5.23 8.24 14.78
N THR A 206 -5.09 6.98 15.21
CA THR A 206 -5.11 6.57 16.61
C THR A 206 -3.87 5.74 16.92
N VAL A 207 -3.57 5.52 18.20
CA VAL A 207 -2.50 4.59 18.59
C VAL A 207 -2.76 3.19 18.02
N LEU A 208 -4.02 2.74 18.02
CA LEU A 208 -4.39 1.43 17.49
C LEU A 208 -4.17 1.36 15.98
N SER A 209 -4.52 2.40 15.22
CA SER A 209 -4.30 2.38 13.76
C SER A 209 -2.82 2.28 13.43
N ILE A 210 -1.94 3.02 14.12
CA ILE A 210 -0.48 2.90 13.93
C ILE A 210 0.02 1.49 14.29
N VAL A 211 -0.46 0.91 15.39
CA VAL A 211 -0.10 -0.47 15.74
C VAL A 211 -0.55 -1.44 14.64
N THR A 212 -1.76 -1.28 14.10
CA THR A 212 -2.26 -2.12 13.02
C THR A 212 -1.45 -1.95 11.73
N ILE A 213 -1.08 -0.73 11.35
CA ILE A 213 -0.21 -0.49 10.18
C ILE A 213 1.19 -1.09 10.39
N ILE A 214 1.74 -1.08 11.60
CA ILE A 214 3.01 -1.78 11.90
C ILE A 214 2.84 -3.30 11.78
N LEU A 215 1.69 -3.85 12.21
CA LEU A 215 1.39 -5.28 12.01
C LEU A 215 1.31 -5.62 10.51
N ASP A 216 0.68 -4.78 9.70
CA ASP A 216 0.69 -4.93 8.23
C ASP A 216 2.13 -4.84 7.66
N GLY A 217 2.91 -3.89 8.17
CA GLY A 217 4.38 -3.82 8.12
C GLY A 217 5.06 -5.20 8.16
N ILE A 218 4.85 -5.88 9.28
CA ILE A 218 5.45 -7.17 9.61
C ILE A 218 4.88 -8.25 8.70
N PHE A 219 3.57 -8.26 8.48
CA PHE A 219 2.90 -9.20 7.59
C PHE A 219 3.49 -9.15 6.18
N ALA A 220 3.62 -7.97 5.58
CA ALA A 220 4.17 -7.81 4.23
C ALA A 220 5.65 -8.21 4.15
N CYS A 221 6.45 -7.98 5.20
CA CYS A 221 7.82 -8.50 5.25
C CYS A 221 7.86 -10.04 5.23
N LEU A 222 6.99 -10.70 6.01
CA LEU A 222 6.87 -12.17 5.99
C LEU A 222 6.33 -12.68 4.66
N LEU A 223 5.38 -11.96 4.06
CA LEU A 223 4.83 -12.25 2.74
C LEU A 223 5.94 -12.15 1.68
N MET A 224 6.82 -11.16 1.80
CA MET A 224 7.97 -11.00 0.93
C MET A 224 8.97 -12.14 1.10
N ILE A 225 9.22 -12.61 2.32
CA ILE A 225 10.07 -13.81 2.55
C ILE A 225 9.41 -15.06 1.93
N LYS A 226 8.07 -15.17 2.00
CA LYS A 226 7.32 -16.32 1.49
C LYS A 226 7.22 -16.35 -0.03
N TYR A 227 7.09 -15.22 -0.71
CA TYR A 227 6.92 -15.22 -2.16
C TYR A 227 8.13 -14.72 -2.93
N ASP A 228 9.00 -13.93 -2.28
CA ASP A 228 10.21 -13.34 -2.87
C ASP A 228 9.89 -12.71 -4.23
N ASN A 229 8.83 -11.89 -4.25
CA ASN A 229 8.27 -11.27 -5.45
C ASN A 229 7.41 -10.04 -5.10
N MET A 230 7.79 -8.88 -5.64
CA MET A 230 7.09 -7.61 -5.38
C MET A 230 5.71 -7.51 -6.03
N TRP A 231 5.42 -8.28 -7.08
CA TRP A 231 4.09 -8.29 -7.68
C TRP A 231 3.04 -8.82 -6.69
N VAL A 232 3.40 -9.77 -5.83
CA VAL A 232 2.52 -10.24 -4.76
C VAL A 232 2.21 -9.13 -3.76
N LEU A 233 3.22 -8.35 -3.36
CA LEU A 233 3.04 -7.25 -2.40
C LEU A 233 2.22 -6.11 -3.00
N ALA A 234 2.52 -5.71 -4.23
CA ALA A 234 1.77 -4.67 -4.94
C ALA A 234 0.29 -5.07 -5.15
N GLY A 235 0.05 -6.34 -5.50
CA GLY A 235 -1.31 -6.87 -5.62
C GLY A 235 -2.02 -6.92 -4.26
N MET A 236 -1.34 -7.38 -3.22
CA MET A 236 -1.90 -7.50 -1.87
C MET A 236 -2.31 -6.14 -1.31
N HIS A 237 -1.39 -5.18 -1.29
CA HIS A 237 -1.66 -3.86 -0.73
C HIS A 237 -2.65 -3.09 -1.63
N GLY A 238 -2.46 -3.12 -2.96
CA GLY A 238 -3.42 -2.50 -3.87
C GLY A 238 -4.84 -3.05 -3.72
N ALA A 239 -4.99 -4.37 -3.50
CA ALA A 239 -6.29 -4.97 -3.24
C ALA A 239 -6.87 -4.62 -1.87
N TRP A 240 -6.04 -4.54 -0.83
CA TRP A 240 -6.48 -4.10 0.50
C TRP A 240 -7.18 -2.74 0.40
N ASN A 241 -6.49 -1.75 -0.18
CA ASN A 241 -7.01 -0.39 -0.32
C ASN A 241 -8.21 -0.32 -1.27
N PHE A 242 -8.14 -1.00 -2.42
CA PHE A 242 -9.26 -1.04 -3.37
C PHE A 242 -10.52 -1.67 -2.77
N VAL A 243 -10.38 -2.77 -2.01
CA VAL A 243 -11.52 -3.45 -1.39
C VAL A 243 -12.08 -2.61 -0.25
N GLN A 244 -11.24 -2.02 0.60
CA GLN A 244 -11.66 -1.08 1.63
C GLN A 244 -12.43 0.10 1.06
N GLY A 245 -11.81 0.82 0.13
CA GLY A 245 -12.34 2.05 -0.44
C GLY A 245 -13.50 1.82 -1.41
N ASN A 246 -13.26 1.06 -2.48
CA ASN A 246 -14.17 1.04 -3.63
C ASN A 246 -15.07 -0.20 -3.69
N VAL A 247 -14.78 -1.26 -2.93
CA VAL A 247 -15.77 -2.32 -2.73
C VAL A 247 -16.68 -1.93 -1.56
N TYR A 248 -16.12 -1.65 -0.39
CA TYR A 248 -16.92 -1.44 0.82
C TYR A 248 -17.30 0.02 1.13
N GLY A 249 -16.70 1.03 0.49
CA GLY A 249 -17.03 2.43 0.77
C GLY A 249 -16.46 2.93 2.10
N ILE A 250 -15.32 2.40 2.53
CA ILE A 250 -14.68 2.73 3.80
C ILE A 250 -13.48 3.65 3.53
N GLN A 251 -13.26 4.64 4.39
CA GLN A 251 -12.06 5.50 4.33
C GLN A 251 -10.79 4.63 4.30
N VAL A 252 -9.81 4.96 3.46
CA VAL A 252 -8.51 4.29 3.35
C VAL A 252 -7.47 5.15 4.06
N SER A 253 -7.07 4.77 5.27
CA SER A 253 -6.11 5.48 6.10
C SER A 253 -6.40 6.98 6.25
N GLY A 254 -7.68 7.31 6.47
CA GLY A 254 -8.16 8.68 6.61
C GLY A 254 -8.43 9.42 5.29
N GLN A 255 -8.33 8.72 4.16
CA GLN A 255 -8.63 9.27 2.83
C GLN A 255 -9.92 8.69 2.26
N GLY A 256 -10.74 9.55 1.63
CA GLY A 256 -12.08 9.18 1.17
C GLY A 256 -12.09 8.26 -0.04
N ALA A 257 -13.08 7.37 -0.08
CA ALA A 257 -13.52 6.70 -1.31
C ALA A 257 -14.59 7.55 -1.99
N THR A 258 -14.41 7.89 -3.27
CA THR A 258 -15.37 8.72 -4.03
C THR A 258 -16.52 7.91 -4.64
N ALA A 259 -16.25 6.68 -5.08
CA ALA A 259 -17.25 5.76 -5.62
C ALA A 259 -17.02 4.34 -5.09
N SER A 260 -18.08 3.65 -4.67
CA SER A 260 -17.98 2.30 -4.11
C SER A 260 -19.17 1.39 -4.48
N VAL A 261 -18.95 0.08 -4.41
CA VAL A 261 -19.98 -0.95 -4.65
C VAL A 261 -21.01 -0.98 -3.52
N PHE A 262 -20.52 -0.90 -2.29
CA PHE A 262 -21.32 -0.80 -1.08
C PHE A 262 -21.08 0.53 -0.38
N ASN A 263 -22.08 0.97 0.37
CA ASN A 263 -22.02 2.04 1.33
C ASN A 263 -21.88 1.43 2.72
N TYR A 264 -20.67 1.42 3.27
CA TYR A 264 -20.45 1.04 4.66
C TYR A 264 -20.84 2.17 5.59
N THR A 265 -21.61 1.82 6.64
CA THR A 265 -21.92 2.73 7.75
C THR A 265 -21.57 2.07 9.06
N SER A 266 -20.78 2.75 9.89
CA SER A 266 -20.50 2.28 11.25
C SER A 266 -21.76 2.35 12.12
N GLN A 267 -22.00 1.31 12.90
CA GLN A 267 -23.13 1.22 13.85
C GLN A 267 -22.68 1.45 15.30
N THR A 268 -21.43 1.87 15.49
CA THR A 268 -20.85 2.15 16.81
C THR A 268 -20.12 3.48 16.79
N SER A 269 -20.19 4.21 17.90
CA SER A 269 -19.39 5.43 18.12
C SER A 269 -18.00 5.13 18.71
N ILE A 270 -17.67 3.86 18.91
CA ILE A 270 -16.40 3.43 19.52
C ILE A 270 -15.35 3.25 18.42
N ASP A 271 -14.44 4.21 18.31
CA ASP A 271 -13.43 4.26 17.24
C ASP A 271 -12.50 3.05 17.21
N TRP A 272 -12.13 2.46 18.35
CA TRP A 272 -11.25 1.27 18.32
C TRP A 272 -11.96 0.01 17.79
N LEU A 273 -13.30 0.00 17.76
CA LEU A 273 -14.10 -1.07 17.16
C LEU A 273 -14.35 -0.82 15.66
N SER A 274 -14.66 0.41 15.26
CA SER A 274 -14.98 0.74 13.86
C SER A 274 -13.77 1.13 13.02
N GLY A 275 -12.69 1.57 13.67
CA GLY A 275 -11.55 2.25 13.05
C GLY A 275 -11.74 3.77 12.89
N GLY A 276 -12.89 4.32 13.30
CA GLY A 276 -13.19 5.75 13.30
C GLY A 276 -12.98 6.42 11.95
N ALA A 277 -12.49 7.66 11.96
CA ALA A 277 -12.20 8.43 10.75
C ALA A 277 -11.01 7.89 9.94
N PHE A 278 -10.15 7.03 10.52
CA PHE A 278 -9.07 6.37 9.79
C PHE A 278 -9.60 5.31 8.81
N GLY A 279 -10.72 4.67 9.15
CA GLY A 279 -11.30 3.56 8.40
C GLY A 279 -11.08 2.21 9.08
N ALA A 280 -11.73 1.16 8.58
CA ALA A 280 -11.83 -0.16 9.23
C ALA A 280 -10.48 -0.83 9.53
N GLU A 281 -9.41 -0.49 8.81
CA GLU A 281 -8.06 -0.96 9.12
C GLU A 281 -7.50 -0.40 10.44
N GLY A 282 -8.06 0.70 10.96
CA GLY A 282 -7.76 1.23 12.29
C GLY A 282 -8.44 0.45 13.43
N SER A 283 -9.30 -0.53 13.12
CA SER A 283 -10.06 -1.28 14.12
C SER A 283 -9.26 -2.41 14.76
N ILE A 284 -9.72 -2.86 15.93
CA ILE A 284 -9.19 -4.07 16.58
C ILE A 284 -9.35 -5.32 15.70
N PHE A 285 -10.40 -5.37 14.85
CA PHE A 285 -10.64 -6.50 13.97
C PHE A 285 -9.54 -6.63 12.93
N ALA A 286 -9.03 -5.51 12.40
CA ALA A 286 -7.88 -5.49 11.52
C ALA A 286 -6.61 -6.01 12.21
N SER A 287 -6.35 -5.56 13.44
CA SER A 287 -5.27 -6.11 14.28
C SER A 287 -5.39 -7.63 14.47
N ILE A 288 -6.58 -8.15 14.83
CA ILE A 288 -6.82 -9.58 15.03
C ILE A 288 -6.55 -10.38 13.75
N VAL A 289 -7.07 -9.91 12.61
CA VAL A 289 -6.87 -10.57 11.30
C VAL A 289 -5.38 -10.59 10.94
N LEU A 290 -4.68 -9.46 11.08
CA LEU A 290 -3.25 -9.37 10.76
C LEU A 290 -2.40 -10.25 11.68
N ILE A 291 -2.69 -10.31 12.99
CA ILE A 291 -2.01 -11.23 13.91
C ILE A 291 -2.21 -12.69 13.48
N GLY A 292 -3.44 -13.07 13.10
CA GLY A 292 -3.75 -14.39 12.57
C GLY A 292 -2.97 -14.71 11.29
N CYS A 293 -2.92 -13.77 10.35
CA CYS A 293 -2.17 -13.89 9.10
C CYS A 293 -0.65 -14.00 9.34
N ILE A 294 -0.10 -13.22 10.26
CA ILE A 294 1.32 -13.30 10.68
C ILE A 294 1.62 -14.67 11.29
N ALA A 295 0.77 -15.15 12.21
CA ALA A 295 0.94 -16.46 12.83
C ALA A 295 0.89 -17.59 11.78
N TYR A 296 -0.04 -17.53 10.84
CA TYR A 296 -0.14 -18.47 9.72
C TYR A 296 1.11 -18.43 8.83
N LEU A 297 1.58 -17.24 8.43
CA LEU A 297 2.78 -17.10 7.61
C LEU A 297 4.02 -17.61 8.34
N TYR A 298 4.17 -17.29 9.62
CA TYR A 298 5.26 -17.80 10.46
C TYR A 298 5.27 -19.33 10.50
N TRP A 299 4.12 -19.95 10.78
CA TRP A 299 3.96 -21.41 10.77
C TRP A 299 4.30 -22.00 9.40
N SER A 300 3.77 -21.43 8.32
CA SER A 300 4.01 -21.92 6.96
C SER A 300 5.48 -21.82 6.56
N LEU A 301 6.13 -20.69 6.83
CA LEU A 301 7.56 -20.48 6.58
C LEU A 301 8.42 -21.47 7.37
N LYS A 302 8.04 -21.77 8.61
CA LYS A 302 8.72 -22.78 9.43
C LYS A 302 8.55 -24.18 8.84
N LYS A 303 7.32 -24.56 8.46
CA LYS A 303 7.01 -25.86 7.84
C LYS A 303 7.75 -26.05 6.52
N GLU A 304 7.91 -24.99 5.73
CA GLU A 304 8.63 -25.00 4.46
C GLU A 304 10.17 -24.91 4.62
N ASN A 305 10.70 -24.82 5.85
CA ASN A 305 12.13 -24.56 6.13
C ASN A 305 12.67 -23.27 5.46
N ARG A 306 11.82 -22.24 5.40
CA ARG A 306 12.10 -20.92 4.81
C ARG A 306 12.18 -19.80 5.83
N LEU A 307 11.79 -20.06 7.08
CA LEU A 307 11.87 -19.08 8.17
C LEU A 307 13.34 -18.77 8.50
N PRO A 308 13.79 -17.51 8.40
CA PRO A 308 15.16 -17.14 8.75
C PRO A 308 15.50 -17.39 10.22
N GLN A 309 16.73 -17.81 10.50
CA GLN A 309 17.21 -18.12 11.86
C GLN A 309 16.98 -16.96 12.85
N ALA A 310 17.20 -15.72 12.40
CA ALA A 310 17.03 -14.52 13.22
C ALA A 310 15.59 -14.25 13.66
N LEU A 311 14.60 -14.86 13.00
CA LEU A 311 13.18 -14.74 13.32
C LEU A 311 12.66 -15.93 14.15
N MET A 312 13.46 -16.97 14.38
CA MET A 312 13.01 -18.12 15.16
C MET A 312 12.97 -17.80 16.65
N PHE A 313 11.79 -17.92 17.26
CA PHE A 313 11.66 -17.92 18.71
C PHE A 313 12.48 -19.06 19.30
N LYS A 314 13.45 -18.73 20.17
CA LYS A 314 14.14 -19.72 20.99
C LYS A 314 13.13 -20.30 21.97
N LYS A 315 13.11 -21.62 22.08
CA LYS A 315 12.31 -22.34 23.08
C LYS A 315 12.83 -22.07 24.48
#